data_AF-A0A3R9S254-F1
#
_entry.id   AF-A0A3R9S254-F1
#
_cell.length_a   1.000
_cell.length_b   1.000
_cell.length_c   1.000
_cell.angle_alpha   90.00
_cell.angle_beta   90.00
_cell.angle_gamma   90.00
#
_symmetry.space_group_name_H-M   'P 1'
#
loop_
_entity.id
_entity.type
_entity.pdbx_description
1 polymer ?
#
loop_
_entity_poly.entity_id
_entity_poly.type
_entity_poly.pdbx_seq_one_letter_code
_entity_poly.pdbx_strand_id
1 'polypeptide(L)'
;MSKNPETIEIYGSSTICKLCKFAADRDMEGSTFTEIVERMFAELNVAKAQAVPDTHIALPKVADKKMINAGYEAHDGFFTNGQVQDVYQAMVKASESGAEQP
;
A
#
# COMPACT_ATOMS: atom_id res chain seq x y z
N MET A 1 -6.48 -43.89 -20.39
CA MET A 1 -7.63 -42.98 -20.19
C MET A 1 -7.18 -41.59 -20.60
N SER A 2 -7.75 -41.04 -21.68
CA SER A 2 -7.45 -39.69 -22.17
C SER A 2 -7.95 -38.66 -21.15
N LYS A 3 -7.06 -37.81 -20.62
CA LYS A 3 -7.46 -36.66 -19.80
C LYS A 3 -8.06 -35.62 -20.75
N ASN A 4 -9.32 -35.24 -20.52
CA ASN A 4 -9.99 -34.18 -21.27
C ASN A 4 -9.18 -32.87 -21.12
N PRO A 5 -8.67 -32.26 -22.20
CA PRO A 5 -7.86 -31.03 -22.16
C PRO A 5 -8.61 -29.80 -21.64
N GLU A 6 -9.93 -29.88 -21.44
CA GLU A 6 -10.76 -28.81 -20.84
C GLU A 6 -10.85 -28.86 -19.31
N THR A 7 -10.16 -29.79 -18.64
CA THR A 7 -10.25 -29.95 -17.18
C THR A 7 -9.17 -29.12 -16.49
N ILE A 8 -9.55 -27.99 -15.90
CA ILE A 8 -8.68 -27.22 -15.00
C ILE A 8 -8.83 -27.81 -13.59
N GLU A 9 -7.79 -28.49 -13.10
CA GLU A 9 -7.69 -28.91 -11.70
C GLU A 9 -7.38 -27.69 -10.82
N ILE A 10 -8.41 -26.99 -10.39
CA ILE A 10 -8.31 -26.04 -9.26
C ILE A 10 -8.02 -26.89 -8.03
N TYR A 11 -7.06 -26.52 -7.16
CA TYR A 11 -6.83 -27.15 -5.85
C TYR A 11 -8.07 -26.95 -4.93
N GLY A 12 -9.14 -27.71 -5.23
CA GLY A 12 -10.41 -27.10 -5.63
C GLY A 12 -11.47 -26.90 -4.57
N SER A 13 -11.47 -27.64 -3.46
CA SER A 13 -12.56 -27.49 -2.48
C SER A 13 -12.44 -26.19 -1.67
N SER A 14 -11.26 -25.88 -1.13
CA SER A 14 -11.06 -24.69 -0.27
C SER A 14 -11.32 -23.39 -1.03
N THR A 15 -10.85 -23.29 -2.28
CA THR A 15 -11.04 -22.11 -3.12
C THR A 15 -12.50 -21.95 -3.54
N ILE A 16 -13.18 -23.04 -3.94
CA ILE A 16 -14.59 -22.99 -4.31
C ILE A 16 -15.45 -22.63 -3.08
N CYS A 17 -15.18 -23.21 -1.90
CA CYS A 17 -15.90 -22.85 -0.68
C CYS A 17 -15.74 -21.37 -0.30
N LYS A 18 -14.54 -20.80 -0.49
CA LYS A 18 -14.30 -19.36 -0.28
C LYS A 18 -15.08 -18.50 -1.29
N LEU A 19 -15.13 -18.90 -2.56
CA LEU A 19 -15.92 -18.22 -3.59
C LEU A 19 -17.42 -18.29 -3.32
N CYS A 20 -17.92 -19.45 -2.89
CA CYS A 20 -19.32 -19.60 -2.50
C CYS A 20 -19.66 -18.72 -1.28
N LYS A 21 -18.78 -18.65 -0.28
CA LYS A 21 -18.95 -17.77 0.86
C LYS A 21 -18.94 -16.30 0.44
N PHE A 22 -18.00 -15.90 -0.41
CA PHE A 22 -17.95 -14.55 -0.99
C PHE A 22 -19.26 -14.19 -1.71
N ALA A 23 -19.79 -15.10 -2.54
CA ALA A 23 -21.05 -14.90 -3.23
C ALA A 23 -22.23 -14.74 -2.26
N ALA A 24 -22.31 -15.58 -1.22
CA ALA A 24 -23.34 -15.50 -0.19
C ALA A 24 -23.29 -14.19 0.60
N ASP A 25 -22.09 -13.75 1.01
CA ASP A 25 -21.87 -12.50 1.74
C ASP A 25 -22.22 -11.25 0.89
N ARG A 26 -22.31 -11.41 -0.43
CA ARG A 26 -22.61 -10.35 -1.42
C ARG A 26 -23.98 -10.48 -2.08
N ASP A 27 -24.84 -11.37 -1.59
CA ASP A 27 -26.19 -11.63 -2.12
C ASP A 27 -26.20 -11.93 -3.63
N MET A 28 -25.20 -12.69 -4.10
CA MET A 28 -25.04 -13.05 -5.51
C MET A 28 -25.80 -14.33 -5.88
N GLU A 29 -26.99 -14.53 -5.30
CA GLU A 29 -27.82 -15.69 -5.63
C GLU A 29 -28.25 -15.64 -7.10
N GLY A 30 -28.14 -16.76 -7.80
CA GLY A 30 -28.44 -16.85 -9.23
C GLY A 30 -27.33 -16.36 -10.17
N SER A 31 -26.23 -15.81 -9.64
CA SER A 31 -25.06 -15.47 -10.46
C SER A 31 -24.29 -16.70 -10.91
N THR A 32 -23.75 -16.63 -12.12
CA THR A 32 -22.83 -17.63 -12.66
C THR A 32 -21.48 -17.57 -11.97
N PHE A 33 -20.72 -18.67 -12.06
CA PHE A 33 -19.36 -18.72 -11.51
C PHE A 33 -18.46 -17.61 -12.06
N THR A 34 -18.58 -17.28 -13.35
CA THR A 34 -17.81 -16.21 -14.00
C THR A 34 -18.11 -14.85 -13.37
N GLU A 35 -19.39 -14.51 -13.18
CA GLU A 35 -19.80 -13.23 -12.58
C GLU A 35 -19.31 -13.08 -11.14
N ILE A 36 -19.31 -14.19 -10.36
CA ILE A 36 -18.77 -14.22 -9.00
C ILE A 36 -17.27 -13.90 -9.00
N VAL A 37 -16.52 -14.51 -9.91
CA VAL A 37 -15.06 -14.32 -10.03
C VAL A 37 -14.73 -12.91 -10.52
N GLU A 38 -15.44 -12.40 -11.52
CA GLU A 38 -15.27 -11.02 -12.01
C GLU A 38 -15.52 -10.00 -10.91
N ARG A 39 -16.59 -10.20 -10.12
CA ARG A 39 -16.91 -9.34 -8.98
C ARG A 39 -15.82 -9.39 -7.91
N MET A 40 -15.31 -10.58 -7.57
CA MET A 40 -14.20 -10.73 -6.64
C MET A 40 -12.97 -9.97 -7.11
N PHE A 41 -12.59 -10.07 -8.39
CA PHE A 41 -11.45 -9.33 -8.94
C PHE A 41 -11.66 -7.82 -8.93
N ALA A 42 -12.86 -7.34 -9.26
CA ALA A 42 -13.19 -5.92 -9.19
C ALA A 42 -13.02 -5.36 -7.78
N GLU A 43 -13.56 -6.06 -6.77
CA GLU A 43 -13.42 -5.66 -5.36
C GLU A 43 -11.97 -5.71 -4.87
N LEU A 44 -11.19 -6.72 -5.30
CA LEU A 44 -9.76 -6.81 -5.00
C LEU A 44 -8.98 -5.64 -5.62
N ASN A 45 -9.31 -5.23 -6.84
CA ASN A 45 -8.66 -4.09 -7.49
C ASN A 45 -9.01 -2.77 -6.79
N VAL A 46 -10.24 -2.60 -6.34
CA VAL A 46 -10.65 -1.45 -5.51
C VAL A 46 -9.90 -1.46 -4.18
N ALA A 47 -9.86 -2.59 -3.49
CA ALA A 47 -9.13 -2.72 -2.21
C ALA A 47 -7.63 -2.44 -2.38
N LYS A 48 -7.02 -2.90 -3.49
CA LYS A 48 -5.62 -2.59 -3.81
C LYS A 48 -5.39 -1.12 -4.13
N ALA A 49 -6.33 -0.46 -4.79
CA ALA A 49 -6.23 0.98 -5.08
C ALA A 49 -6.46 1.85 -3.83
N GLN A 50 -7.27 1.37 -2.88
CA GLN A 50 -7.51 2.04 -1.59
C GLN A 50 -6.46 1.71 -0.52
N ALA A 51 -5.73 0.62 -0.69
CA ALA A 51 -4.49 0.34 0.03
C ALA A 51 -3.40 1.30 -0.47
N VAL A 52 -3.60 2.60 -0.25
CA VAL A 52 -2.51 3.56 -0.17
C VAL A 52 -1.57 2.98 0.88
N PRO A 53 -0.29 2.71 0.57
CA PRO A 53 0.66 2.43 1.61
C PRO A 53 0.57 3.60 2.58
N ASP A 54 0.28 3.32 3.85
CA ASP A 54 0.29 4.29 4.95
C ASP A 54 1.76 4.69 5.22
N THR A 55 2.45 5.18 4.19
CA THR A 55 3.87 5.56 4.18
C THR A 55 4.05 7.06 4.29
N HIS A 56 2.95 7.81 4.37
CA HIS A 56 2.99 9.26 4.51
C HIS A 56 3.02 9.62 5.99
N ILE A 57 4.22 9.71 6.55
CA ILE A 57 4.42 10.30 7.88
C ILE A 57 4.30 11.82 7.73
N ALA A 58 3.30 12.42 8.38
CA ALA A 58 3.19 13.87 8.47
C ALA A 58 4.30 14.41 9.38
N LEU A 59 5.27 15.09 8.79
CA LEU A 59 6.34 15.79 9.52
C LEU A 59 6.00 17.28 9.67
N PRO A 60 6.39 17.92 10.80
CA PRO A 60 6.16 19.35 10.99
C PRO A 60 6.99 20.19 10.00
N LYS A 61 6.48 21.33 9.52
CA LYS A 61 7.25 22.19 8.59
C LYS A 61 8.53 22.78 9.19
N VAL A 62 8.61 22.84 10.52
CA VAL A 62 9.76 23.31 11.28
C VAL A 62 10.16 22.22 12.26
N ALA A 63 11.44 21.83 12.27
CA ALA A 63 11.95 20.86 13.22
C ALA A 63 11.93 21.43 14.64
N ASP A 64 11.50 20.62 15.60
CA ASP A 64 11.61 20.98 17.01
C ASP A 64 13.02 20.68 17.56
N LYS A 65 13.30 21.16 18.78
CA LYS A 65 14.61 20.99 19.43
C LYS A 65 14.98 19.52 19.64
N LYS A 66 14.01 18.62 19.88
CA LYS A 66 14.28 17.19 20.06
C LYS A 66 14.69 16.55 18.74
N MET A 67 14.03 16.91 17.64
CA MET A 67 14.39 16.44 16.30
C MET A 67 15.80 16.90 15.90
N ILE A 68 16.13 18.18 16.17
CA ILE A 68 17.46 18.74 15.87
C ILE A 68 18.55 18.02 16.69
N ASN A 69 18.32 17.85 18.00
CA ASN A 69 19.28 17.15 18.86
C ASN A 69 19.45 15.68 18.45
N ALA A 70 18.38 14.99 18.05
CA ALA A 70 18.46 13.60 17.59
C ALA A 70 19.31 13.48 16.32
N GLY A 71 19.19 14.42 15.37
CA GLY A 71 20.05 14.46 14.18
C GLY A 71 21.50 14.77 14.51
N TYR A 72 21.75 15.67 15.48
CA TYR A 72 23.08 15.96 16.00
C TYR A 72 23.75 14.71 16.62
N GLU A 73 23.02 14.01 17.49
CA GLU A 73 23.48 12.79 18.17
C GLU A 73 23.69 11.61 17.20
N ALA A 74 22.80 11.43 16.22
CA ALA A 74 22.89 10.36 15.23
C ALA A 74 24.16 10.44 14.35
N HIS A 75 24.73 11.63 14.24
CA HIS A 75 25.96 11.88 13.51
C HIS A 75 27.15 12.20 14.44
N ASP A 76 27.06 11.82 15.72
CA ASP A 76 28.11 12.00 16.73
C ASP A 76 28.66 13.45 16.80
N GLY A 77 27.76 14.42 16.62
CA GLY A 77 28.10 15.84 16.61
C GLY A 77 28.91 16.33 15.40
N PHE A 78 29.03 15.52 14.34
CA PHE A 78 29.69 15.92 13.09
C PHE A 78 29.02 17.14 12.44
N PHE A 79 27.70 17.25 12.58
CA PHE A 79 26.94 18.45 12.26
C PHE A 79 26.69 19.26 13.51
N THR A 80 26.67 20.60 13.39
CA THR A 80 26.10 21.46 14.44
C THR A 80 24.57 21.42 14.40
N ASN A 81 23.91 21.75 15.52
CA ASN A 81 22.44 21.86 15.57
C ASN A 81 21.87 22.79 14.48
N GLY A 82 22.57 23.88 14.14
CA GLY A 82 22.17 24.77 13.05
C GLY A 82 22.19 24.08 11.68
N GLN A 83 23.25 23.31 11.40
CA GLN A 83 23.37 22.57 10.14
C GLN A 83 22.30 21.47 10.00
N VAL A 84 21.94 20.78 11.09
CA VAL A 84 20.84 19.80 11.08
C VAL A 84 19.50 20.49 10.74
N GLN A 85 19.25 21.68 11.31
CA GLN A 85 18.06 22.48 11.01
C GLN A 85 18.02 22.93 9.55
N ASP A 86 19.15 23.38 8.99
CA ASP A 86 19.24 23.83 7.60
C ASP A 86 18.92 22.69 6.61
N VAL A 87 19.45 21.48 6.87
CA VAL A 87 19.17 20.27 6.07
C VAL A 87 17.69 19.91 6.12
N TYR A 88 17.09 19.92 7.32
CA TYR A 88 15.65 19.64 7.47
C TYR A 88 14.81 20.62 6.66
N GLN A 89 15.13 21.91 6.72
CA GLN A 89 14.38 22.93 6.00
C GLN A 89 14.56 22.83 4.47
N ALA A 90 15.74 22.42 4.00
CA ALA A 90 15.97 22.13 2.59
C ALA A 90 15.12 20.93 2.12
N MET A 91 15.03 19.87 2.92
CA MET A 91 14.17 18.71 2.63
C MET A 91 12.68 19.08 2.55
N VAL A 92 12.18 19.89 3.49
CA VAL A 92 10.79 20.37 3.47
C VAL A 92 10.52 21.20 2.20
N LYS A 93 11.41 22.14 1.86
CA LYS A 93 11.28 22.96 0.65
C LYS A 93 11.28 22.11 -0.62
N ALA A 94 12.17 21.13 -0.74
CA ALA A 94 12.23 20.22 -1.87
C ALA A 94 10.96 19.35 -2.00
N SER A 95 10.35 19.00 -0.85
CA SER A 95 9.09 18.26 -0.80
C SER A 95 7.90 19.12 -1.24
N GLU A 96 7.89 20.41 -0.88
CA GLU A 96 6.84 21.37 -1.27
C GLU A 96 6.98 21.85 -2.72
N SER A 97 8.19 21.86 -3.28
CA SER A 97 8.44 22.29 -4.65
C SER A 97 8.02 21.26 -5.71
N GLY A 98 7.45 20.11 -5.30
CA GLY A 98 6.81 19.15 -6.20
C GLY A 98 7.70 18.72 -7.35
N ALA A 99 8.76 17.95 -7.06
CA ALA A 99 9.47 17.09 -8.02
C ALA A 99 9.49 17.62 -9.48
N GLU A 100 10.26 18.67 -9.77
CA GLU A 100 10.79 18.84 -11.13
C GLU A 100 11.81 17.71 -11.34
N GLN A 101 11.31 16.52 -11.70
CA GLN A 101 12.16 15.46 -12.24
C GLN A 101 12.56 15.85 -13.67
N PRO A 102 13.85 15.87 -14.03
CA PRO A 102 14.27 15.95 -15.44
C PRO A 102 13.88 14.70 -16.23
#